data_AF-A0A6C0UWV0-F1
#
_entry.id   AF-A0A6C0UWV0-F1
#
_cell.length_a   1.000
_cell.length_b   1.000
_cell.length_c   1.000
_cell.angle_alpha   90.00
_cell.angle_beta   90.00
_cell.angle_gamma   90.00
#
_symmetry.space_group_name_H-M   'P 1'
#
loop_
_entity.id
_entity.type
_entity.pdbx_description
1 polymer ?
#
loop_
_entity_poly.entity_id
_entity_poly.type
_entity_poly.pdbx_seq_one_letter_code
_entity_poly.pdbx_strand_id
1 'polypeptide(L)'
;MSQIDWAALLLVGGAFLVGAVGFLLLGPVGFFIGLVGTIFVGFPLKSAYENYQSRMATLEERVAKTESTVEQLKIDNSPDGGE
;
A
#
# COMPACT_ATOMS: atom_id res chain seq x y z
N MET A 1 9.43 3.01 -20.45
CA MET A 1 10.25 2.77 -19.25
C MET A 1 9.54 1.71 -18.45
N SER A 2 10.13 0.52 -18.29
CA SER A 2 9.54 -0.55 -17.50
C SER A 2 9.29 -0.01 -16.09
N GLN A 3 8.02 0.04 -15.68
CA GLN A 3 7.66 0.37 -14.32
C GLN A 3 8.26 -0.73 -13.44
N ILE A 4 9.47 -0.49 -12.93
CA ILE A 4 10.11 -1.39 -11.98
C ILE A 4 9.13 -1.48 -10.83
N ASP A 5 8.60 -2.68 -10.62
CA ASP A 5 7.73 -2.95 -9.49
C ASP A 5 8.59 -2.87 -8.23
N TRP A 6 8.70 -1.67 -7.68
CA TRP A 6 9.50 -1.37 -6.50
C TRP A 6 9.08 -2.23 -5.31
N ALA A 7 7.82 -2.64 -5.24
CA ALA A 7 7.35 -3.58 -4.23
C ALA A 7 7.95 -4.97 -4.45
N ALA A 8 7.99 -5.45 -5.69
CA ALA A 8 8.69 -6.70 -6.01
C ALA A 8 10.19 -6.61 -5.69
N LEU A 9 10.84 -5.48 -6.00
CA LEU A 9 12.27 -5.28 -5.73
C LEU A 9 12.56 -5.28 -4.22
N LEU A 10 11.72 -4.61 -3.41
CA LEU A 10 11.83 -4.59 -1.96
C LEU A 10 11.53 -5.95 -1.34
N LEU A 11 10.56 -6.70 -1.87
CA LEU A 11 10.27 -8.06 -1.42
C LEU A 11 11.44 -9.01 -1.70
N VAL A 12 12.01 -8.96 -2.91
CA VAL A 12 13.16 -9.79 -3.29
C VAL A 12 14.39 -9.42 -2.45
N GLY A 13 14.67 -8.12 -2.30
CA GLY A 13 15.78 -7.64 -1.46
C GLY A 13 15.61 -8.00 0.02
N GLY A 14 14.40 -7.83 0.56
CA GLY A 14 14.07 -8.22 1.93
C GLY A 14 14.17 -9.72 2.17
N ALA A 15 13.67 -10.53 1.23
CA ALA A 15 13.77 -11.99 1.31
C ALA A 15 15.21 -12.48 1.27
N PHE A 16 16.06 -11.85 0.45
CA PHE A 16 17.48 -12.15 0.39
C PHE A 16 18.21 -11.83 1.72
N LEU A 17 17.89 -10.69 2.35
CA LEU A 17 18.44 -10.33 3.66
C LEU A 17 18.00 -11.30 4.76
N VAL A 18 16.72 -11.66 4.81
CA VAL A 18 16.21 -12.64 5.79
C VAL A 18 16.84 -14.02 5.57
N GLY A 19 16.97 -14.45 4.31
CA GLY A 19 17.68 -15.67 3.96
C GLY A 19 19.15 -15.63 4.37
N ALA A 20 19.86 -14.53 4.13
CA ALA A 20 21.26 -14.36 4.51
C ALA A 20 21.47 -14.37 6.04
N VAL A 21 20.55 -13.75 6.80
CA VAL A 21 20.56 -13.81 8.28
C VAL A 21 20.30 -15.24 8.76
N GLY A 22 19.33 -15.93 8.16
CA GLY A 22 19.09 -17.35 8.45
C GLY A 22 20.31 -18.21 8.14
N PHE A 23 20.98 -17.96 7.01
CA PHE A 23 22.21 -18.64 6.62
C PHE A 23 23.33 -18.44 7.64
N LEU A 24 23.50 -17.22 8.14
CA LEU A 24 24.52 -16.90 9.13
C LEU A 24 24.32 -17.66 10.45
N LEU A 25 23.06 -17.88 10.86
CA LEU A 25 22.73 -18.49 12.15
C LEU A 25 22.68 -20.02 12.13
N LEU A 26 22.17 -20.62 11.05
CA LEU A 26 21.91 -22.06 10.98
C LEU A 26 22.52 -22.71 9.72
N GLY A 27 23.39 -21.99 9.03
CA GLY A 27 24.02 -22.46 7.79
C GLY A 27 23.00 -22.61 6.65
N PRO A 28 23.24 -23.51 5.68
CA PRO A 28 22.39 -23.69 4.50
C PRO A 28 20.92 -23.89 4.83
N VAL A 29 20.62 -24.59 5.92
CA VAL A 29 19.24 -24.88 6.36
C VAL A 29 18.52 -23.61 6.80
N GLY A 30 19.21 -22.69 7.47
CA GLY A 30 18.63 -21.42 7.89
C GLY A 30 18.27 -20.50 6.73
N PHE A 31 19.00 -20.58 5.62
CA PHE A 31 18.65 -19.86 4.39
C PHE A 31 17.26 -20.27 3.88
N PHE A 32 17.02 -21.59 3.78
CA PHE A 32 15.73 -22.11 3.31
C PHE A 32 14.59 -21.81 4.28
N ILE A 33 14.83 -21.88 5.60
CA ILE A 33 13.82 -21.49 6.61
C ILE A 33 13.46 -20.00 6.47
N GLY A 34 14.46 -19.13 6.31
CA GLY A 34 14.25 -17.70 6.07
C GLY A 34 13.45 -17.43 4.80
N LEU A 35 13.77 -18.15 3.72
CA LEU A 35 13.07 -18.01 2.43
C LEU A 35 11.61 -18.49 2.53
N VAL A 36 11.34 -19.63 3.15
CA VAL A 36 9.98 -20.13 3.40
C VAL A 36 9.19 -19.15 4.28
N GLY A 37 9.82 -18.59 5.32
CA GLY A 37 9.20 -17.57 6.17
C GLY A 37 8.80 -16.32 5.39
N THR A 38 9.64 -15.86 4.47
CA THR A 38 9.33 -14.68 3.64
C THR A 38 8.14 -14.92 2.70
N ILE A 39 7.98 -16.14 2.18
CA ILE A 39 6.82 -16.51 1.35
C ILE A 39 5.54 -16.54 2.21
N PHE A 40 5.61 -17.13 3.42
CA PHE A 40 4.48 -17.24 4.32
C PHE A 40 3.98 -15.88 4.84
N VAL A 41 4.89 -14.93 5.07
CA VAL A 41 4.56 -13.58 5.54
C VAL A 41 4.27 -12.64 4.36
N GLY A 42 4.90 -12.83 3.20
CA GLY A 42 4.72 -11.98 2.03
C GLY A 42 3.34 -12.13 1.36
N PHE A 43 2.76 -13.33 1.38
CA PHE A 43 1.45 -13.59 0.77
C PHE A 43 0.28 -12.82 1.42
N PRO A 44 0.14 -12.78 2.77
CA PRO A 44 -0.89 -11.95 3.40
C PRO A 44 -0.61 -10.44 3.26
N LEU A 45 0.65 -10.01 3.11
CA LEU A 45 0.99 -8.59 2.94
C LEU A 45 0.47 -8.00 1.63
N LYS A 46 0.54 -8.75 0.52
CA LYS A 46 0.04 -8.28 -0.78
C LYS A 46 -1.47 -8.06 -0.76
N SER A 47 -2.20 -9.01 -0.16
CA SER A 47 -3.67 -8.91 -0.01
C SER A 47 -4.07 -7.76 0.91
N ALA A 48 -3.35 -7.56 2.02
CA ALA A 48 -3.58 -6.42 2.89
C ALA A 48 -3.35 -5.09 2.17
N TYR A 49 -2.26 -4.98 1.41
CA TYR A 49 -1.92 -3.77 0.66
C TYR A 49 -2.97 -3.42 -0.40
N GLU A 50 -3.46 -4.40 -1.16
CA GLU A 50 -4.55 -4.20 -2.14
C GLU A 50 -5.84 -3.73 -1.47
N ASN A 51 -6.16 -4.28 -0.29
CA ASN A 51 -7.32 -3.85 0.49
C ASN A 51 -7.15 -2.41 1.03
N TYR A 52 -5.95 -2.04 1.48
CA TYR A 52 -5.65 -0.67 1.89
C TYR A 52 -5.72 0.34 0.73
N GLN A 53 -5.22 -0.01 -0.45
CA GLN A 53 -5.35 0.84 -1.64
C GLN A 53 -6.81 1.04 -2.05
N SER A 54 -7.60 -0.03 -2.08
CA SER A 54 -9.03 0.06 -2.41
C SER A 54 -9.76 0.98 -1.43
N ARG A 55 -9.48 0.85 -0.13
CA ARG A 55 -10.05 1.71 0.90
C ARG A 55 -9.65 3.17 0.75
N MET A 56 -8.40 3.45 0.39
CA MET A 56 -7.92 4.83 0.13
C MET A 56 -8.62 5.44 -1.08
N ALA A 57 -8.73 4.70 -2.19
CA ALA A 57 -9.43 5.18 -3.39
C ALA A 57 -10.91 5.52 -3.11
N THR A 58 -11.61 4.66 -2.35
CA THR A 58 -12.99 4.95 -1.92
C THR A 58 -13.05 6.16 -0.98
N LEU A 59 -12.03 6.39 -0.15
CA LEU A 59 -11.98 7.55 0.73
C LEU A 59 -11.77 8.85 -0.05
N GLU A 60 -10.84 8.85 -1.01
CA GLU A 60 -10.59 9.99 -1.91
C GLU A 60 -11.86 10.37 -2.68
N GLU A 61 -12.57 9.38 -3.23
CA GLU A 61 -13.83 9.62 -3.93
C GLU A 61 -14.90 10.24 -3.02
N ARG A 62 -15.01 9.77 -1.77
CA ARG A 62 -15.95 10.34 -0.79
C ARG A 62 -15.56 11.75 -0.36
N VAL A 63 -14.27 12.05 -0.23
CA VAL A 63 -13.78 13.40 0.07
C VAL A 63 -14.11 14.33 -1.09
N ALA A 64 -13.79 13.97 -2.33
CA ALA A 64 -14.09 14.78 -3.51
C ALA A 64 -15.61 15.04 -3.66
N LYS A 65 -16.44 14.04 -3.38
CA LYS A 65 -17.91 14.20 -3.38
C LYS A 65 -18.40 15.12 -2.25
N THR A 66 -17.77 15.05 -1.08
CA THR A 66 -18.11 15.93 0.04
C THR A 66 -17.67 17.36 -0.24
N GLU A 67 -16.47 17.56 -0.77
CA GLU A 67 -15.94 18.86 -1.16
C GLU A 67 -16.81 19.55 -2.21
N SER A 68 -17.19 18.84 -3.28
CA SER A 68 -18.13 19.36 -4.28
C SER A 68 -19.53 19.66 -3.73
N THR A 69 -20.02 18.89 -2.76
CA THR A 69 -21.30 19.18 -2.09
C THR A 69 -21.19 20.43 -1.21
N VAL A 70 -20.07 20.63 -0.51
CA VAL A 70 -19.80 21.83 0.29
C VAL A 70 -19.64 23.06 -0.61
N GLU A 71 -18.95 22.94 -1.75
CA GLU A 71 -18.85 24.02 -2.73
C GLU A 71 -20.22 24.42 -3.28
N GLN A 72 -21.08 23.45 -3.63
CA GLN A 72 -22.45 23.74 -4.06
C GLN A 72 -23.27 24.42 -2.96
N LEU A 73 -23.21 23.94 -1.72
CA LEU A 73 -23.89 24.56 -0.59
C LEU A 73 -23.38 25.97 -0.26
N LYS A 74 -22.10 26.24 -0.51
CA LYS A 74 -21.49 27.56 -0.36
C LYS A 74 -21.93 28.52 -1.47
N ILE A 75 -22.11 28.03 -2.69
CA ILE A 75 -22.67 28.80 -3.80
C ILE A 75 -24.16 29.11 -3.52
N ASP A 76 -24.92 28.14 -3.04
CA ASP A 76 -26.35 28.27 -2.74
C ASP A 76 -26.63 29.16 -1.51
N ASN A 77 -25.69 29.22 -0.54
CA ASN A 77 -25.73 30.15 0.59
C ASN A 77 -24.97 31.45 0.34
N SER A 78 -24.43 31.68 -0.86
CA SER A 78 -23.90 33.01 -1.18
C SER A 78 -25.11 33.93 -1.31
N PRO A 79 -25.34 34.86 -0.37
CA PRO A 79 -26.45 35.79 -0.51
C PRO A 79 -26.24 36.49 -1.84
N ASP A 80 -27.23 36.35 -2.71
CA ASP A 80 -27.41 37.19 -3.88
C ASP A 80 -27.16 38.61 -3.40
N GLY A 81 -26.05 39.18 -3.85
CA GLY A 81 -25.68 40.55 -3.58
C GLY A 81 -26.66 41.43 -4.34
N GLY A 82 -27.88 41.50 -3.83
CA GLY A 82 -28.82 42.54 -4.16
C GLY A 82 -28.27 43.85 -3.61
N GLU A 83 -27.71 44.64 -4.51
CA GLU A 83 -27.94 46.08 -4.74
C GLU A 83 -26.94 46.64 -5.75
#